data_AF-A0A367MDU1-F1
#
_entry.id   AF-A0A367MDU1-F1
#
_cell.length_a   1.000
_cell.length_b   1.000
_cell.length_c   1.000
_cell.angle_alpha   90.00
_cell.angle_beta   90.00
_cell.angle_gamma   90.00
#
_symmetry.space_group_name_H-M   'P 1'
#
loop_
_entity.id
_entity.type
_entity.pdbx_description
1 polymer ?
#
loop_
_entity_poly.entity_id
_entity_poly.type
_entity_poly.pdbx_seq_one_letter_code
_entity_poly.pdbx_strand_id
1 'polypeptide(L)'
;MRMRFSGISGCLSAAVLALGVGGAPVVQADALGDSLEQAHIRKATFAAPAWEGYTNADGSGLYWDLLKQVYAPYGLDVKFINMPWNRANKLMTAGSMVDGVPGEIPGVEGKLYAQLPIDIEYHGVMHAAKTPFSGRASLTGKRVGWRHSYNLIPAEQRDFTLVECVRPERCTEQVQN
;
A
#
# COMPACT_ATOMS: atom_id res chain seq x y z
N MET A 1 -8.54 2.42 29.81
CA MET A 1 -8.72 0.97 29.54
C MET A 1 -7.41 0.41 28.96
N ARG A 2 -6.85 -0.68 29.51
CA ARG A 2 -5.59 -1.26 29.00
C ARG A 2 -5.86 -2.11 27.75
N MET A 3 -5.40 -1.64 26.59
CA MET A 3 -5.46 -2.40 25.33
C MET A 3 -4.20 -3.25 25.17
N ARG A 4 -4.31 -4.39 24.48
CA ARG A 4 -3.18 -5.28 24.17
C ARG A 4 -3.08 -5.47 22.66
N PHE A 5 -1.84 -5.53 22.17
CA PHE A 5 -1.53 -5.75 20.76
C PHE A 5 -1.02 -7.17 20.59
N SER A 6 -1.62 -7.93 19.68
CA SER A 6 -1.16 -9.27 19.30
C SER A 6 -0.79 -9.24 17.83
N GLY A 7 0.49 -9.44 17.51
CA GLY A 7 0.96 -9.57 16.14
C GLY A 7 0.48 -10.89 15.53
N ILE A 8 0.05 -10.85 14.28
CA ILE A 8 -0.21 -12.08 13.51
C ILE A 8 1.16 -12.60 13.07
N SER A 9 1.68 -13.59 13.80
CA SER A 9 2.91 -14.28 13.44
C SER A 9 2.65 -15.18 12.23
N GLY A 10 2.80 -14.61 11.03
CA GLY A 10 2.96 -15.38 9.81
C GLY A 10 4.40 -15.90 9.74
N CYS A 11 4.55 -17.22 9.71
CA CYS A 11 5.81 -17.96 9.66
C CYS A 11 6.90 -17.26 8.85
N LEU A 12 8.03 -16.99 9.51
CA LEU A 12 9.33 -16.90 8.84
C LEU A 12 9.61 -18.25 8.17
N SER A 13 9.54 -18.29 6.84
CA SER A 13 10.41 -19.17 6.06
C SER A 13 11.32 -18.27 5.24
N ALA A 14 12.47 -17.95 5.82
CA ALA A 14 13.63 -17.54 5.06
C ALA A 14 14.08 -18.74 4.22
N ALA A 15 13.73 -18.73 2.95
CA ALA A 15 14.38 -19.55 1.94
C ALA A 15 14.83 -18.61 0.82
N VAL A 16 16.00 -17.99 1.01
CA VAL A 16 16.80 -17.52 -0.10
C VAL A 16 17.29 -18.77 -0.81
N LEU A 17 16.56 -19.19 -1.84
CA LEU A 17 17.01 -20.17 -2.82
C LEU A 17 16.85 -19.50 -4.19
N ALA A 18 17.93 -18.84 -4.60
CA ALA A 18 18.12 -18.45 -5.98
C ALA A 18 18.31 -19.71 -6.82
N LEU A 19 17.26 -20.12 -7.54
CA LEU A 19 17.36 -20.95 -8.73
C LEU A 19 16.34 -20.41 -9.75
N GLY A 20 16.87 -19.95 -10.88
CA GLY A 20 16.11 -19.28 -11.91
C GLY A 20 15.14 -20.19 -12.67
N VAL A 21 14.17 -19.53 -13.33
CA VAL A 21 13.86 -19.56 -14.77
C VAL A 21 12.43 -19.05 -14.90
N GLY A 22 12.28 -17.84 -15.42
CA GLY A 22 10.99 -17.14 -15.56
C GLY A 22 11.22 -15.64 -15.77
N GLY A 23 11.98 -15.30 -16.82
CA GLY A 23 12.44 -13.94 -17.06
C GLY A 23 11.34 -13.01 -17.52
N ALA A 24 10.83 -12.18 -16.61
CA ALA A 24 10.68 -10.78 -16.97
C ALA A 24 12.10 -10.21 -17.08
N PRO A 25 12.50 -9.58 -18.20
CA PRO A 25 13.82 -8.99 -18.28
C PRO A 25 13.93 -7.93 -17.19
N VAL A 26 14.87 -8.12 -16.27
CA VAL A 26 15.37 -7.02 -15.45
C VAL A 26 16.04 -6.10 -16.45
N VAL A 27 15.35 -5.03 -16.85
CA VAL A 27 15.92 -4.02 -17.73
C VAL A 27 17.11 -3.44 -16.98
N GLN A 28 18.31 -3.66 -17.53
CA GLN A 28 19.54 -3.12 -16.99
C GLN A 28 19.41 -1.59 -16.96
N ALA A 29 19.80 -0.94 -15.87
CA ALA A 29 19.58 0.49 -15.67
C ALA A 29 20.00 1.33 -16.88
N ASP A 30 21.15 1.00 -17.49
CA ASP A 30 21.67 1.69 -18.66
C ASP A 30 20.71 1.62 -19.88
N ALA A 31 20.07 0.46 -20.10
CA ALA A 31 19.10 0.27 -21.18
C ALA A 31 17.79 1.02 -20.95
N LEU A 32 17.39 1.24 -19.68
CA LEU A 32 16.24 2.06 -19.34
C LEU A 32 16.53 3.54 -19.62
N GLY A 33 17.72 4.02 -19.23
CA GLY A 33 18.18 5.38 -19.52
C GLY A 33 18.14 5.68 -21.02
N ASP A 34 18.74 4.83 -21.84
CA ASP A 34 18.76 4.99 -23.31
C ASP A 34 17.34 5.03 -23.92
N SER A 35 16.44 4.20 -23.40
CA SER A 35 15.04 4.15 -23.87
C SER A 35 14.29 5.44 -23.52
N LEU A 36 14.51 5.99 -22.32
CA LEU A 36 13.89 7.24 -21.86
C LEU A 36 14.40 8.45 -22.67
N GLU A 37 15.70 8.47 -22.96
CA GLU A 37 16.34 9.45 -23.84
C GLU A 37 15.73 9.42 -25.25
N GLN A 38 15.65 8.25 -25.87
CA GLN A 38 15.10 8.06 -27.21
C GLN A 38 13.62 8.46 -27.30
N ALA A 39 12.86 8.18 -26.24
CA ALA A 39 11.45 8.57 -26.14
C ALA A 39 11.25 10.05 -25.74
N HIS A 40 12.31 10.79 -25.50
CA HIS A 40 12.29 12.18 -25.00
C HIS A 40 11.49 12.36 -23.70
N ILE A 41 11.50 11.35 -22.83
CA ILE A 41 10.84 11.39 -21.52
C ILE A 41 11.76 12.07 -20.52
N ARG A 42 11.32 13.20 -19.98
CA ARG A 42 12.10 14.03 -19.03
C ARG A 42 11.46 14.20 -17.67
N LYS A 43 10.22 13.75 -17.52
CA LYS A 43 9.40 14.00 -16.34
C LYS A 43 8.61 12.75 -15.99
N ALA A 44 8.48 12.51 -14.69
CA ALA A 44 7.54 11.53 -14.15
C ALA A 44 6.69 12.18 -13.06
N THR A 45 5.39 11.94 -13.07
CA THR A 45 4.41 12.55 -12.17
C THR A 45 3.73 11.46 -11.37
N PHE A 46 3.88 11.51 -10.05
CA PHE A 46 3.24 10.57 -9.13
C PHE A 46 2.16 11.27 -8.30
N ALA A 47 1.05 10.57 -8.06
CA ALA A 47 -0.05 11.09 -7.26
C ALA A 47 -0.45 10.15 -6.14
N ALA A 48 -0.66 10.69 -4.94
CA ALA A 48 -1.14 9.96 -3.77
C ALA A 48 -1.84 10.91 -2.79
N PRO A 49 -2.64 10.43 -1.82
CA PRO A 49 -3.03 11.24 -0.68
C PRO A 49 -1.81 11.75 0.10
N ALA A 50 -2.04 12.74 0.97
CA ALA A 50 -1.03 13.11 1.96
C ALA A 50 -1.06 12.09 3.11
N TRP A 51 -0.07 11.19 3.12
CA TRP A 51 0.15 10.26 4.21
C TRP A 51 1.37 10.69 5.00
N GLU A 52 1.16 10.97 6.29
CA GLU A 52 2.22 11.41 7.19
C GLU A 52 3.38 10.41 7.20
N GLY A 53 4.59 10.91 6.92
CA GLY A 53 5.81 10.11 6.87
C GLY A 53 6.06 9.38 5.55
N TYR A 54 5.06 9.24 4.66
CA TYR A 54 5.17 8.49 3.41
C TYR A 54 5.11 9.40 2.17
N THR A 55 4.09 10.26 2.11
CA THR A 55 3.80 11.12 0.95
C THR A 55 3.39 12.51 1.43
N ASN A 56 4.24 13.16 2.22
CA ASN A 56 3.91 14.44 2.84
C ASN A 56 3.59 15.52 1.78
N ALA A 57 2.76 16.48 2.17
CA ALA A 57 2.30 17.56 1.27
C ALA A 57 3.40 18.52 0.83
N ASP A 58 4.51 18.57 1.56
CA ASP A 58 5.71 19.37 1.23
C ASP A 58 6.65 18.65 0.24
N GLY A 59 6.28 17.45 -0.20
CA GLY A 59 7.09 16.63 -1.11
C GLY A 59 8.16 15.79 -0.43
N SER A 60 8.20 15.73 0.91
CA SER A 60 9.03 14.80 1.68
C SER A 60 8.29 13.48 1.99
N GLY A 61 9.01 12.50 2.56
CA GLY A 61 8.42 11.26 3.05
C GLY A 61 8.94 10.05 2.29
N LEU A 62 8.83 8.88 2.91
CA LEU A 62 9.49 7.66 2.47
C LEU A 62 9.24 7.34 0.99
N TYR A 63 7.99 7.37 0.53
CA TYR A 63 7.67 7.02 -0.85
C TYR A 63 8.16 8.07 -1.85
N TRP A 64 7.98 9.36 -1.53
CA TRP A 64 8.48 10.46 -2.36
C TRP A 64 10.00 10.43 -2.48
N ASP A 65 10.70 10.21 -1.38
CA ASP A 65 12.16 10.18 -1.35
C ASP A 65 12.72 8.94 -2.04
N LEU A 66 12.04 7.79 -1.95
CA LEU A 66 12.40 6.59 -2.73
C LEU A 66 12.21 6.81 -4.23
N LEU A 67 11.07 7.37 -4.66
CA LEU A 67 10.81 7.62 -6.08
C LEU A 67 11.82 8.62 -6.66
N LYS A 68 12.17 9.70 -5.93
CA LYS A 68 13.27 10.59 -6.35
C LYS A 68 14.57 9.83 -6.57
N GLN A 69 14.96 8.97 -5.61
CA GLN A 69 16.22 8.22 -5.68
C GLN A 69 16.23 7.18 -6.81
N VAL A 70 15.11 6.49 -7.05
CA VAL A 70 14.99 5.50 -8.13
C VAL A 70 15.14 6.15 -9.51
N TYR A 71 14.58 7.34 -9.71
CA TYR A 71 14.58 8.00 -11.01
C TYR A 71 15.72 9.01 -11.22
N ALA A 72 16.42 9.44 -10.16
CA ALA A 72 17.54 10.37 -10.25
C ALA A 72 18.66 9.92 -11.21
N PRO A 73 19.08 8.64 -11.26
CA PRO A 73 20.10 8.17 -12.20
C PRO A 73 19.74 8.36 -13.68
N TYR A 74 18.44 8.48 -13.99
CA TYR A 74 17.94 8.63 -15.36
C TYR A 74 17.69 10.10 -15.75
N GLY A 75 17.98 11.05 -14.86
CA GLY A 75 17.80 12.48 -15.15
C GLY A 75 16.33 12.94 -15.26
N LEU A 76 15.38 12.17 -14.72
CA LEU A 76 13.96 12.55 -14.74
C LEU A 76 13.64 13.60 -13.67
N ASP A 77 12.87 14.61 -14.07
CA ASP A 77 12.23 15.54 -13.14
C ASP A 77 11.00 14.87 -12.52
N VAL A 78 11.13 14.40 -11.28
CA VAL A 78 10.04 13.74 -10.56
C VAL A 78 9.15 14.78 -9.87
N LYS A 79 7.85 14.77 -10.20
CA LYS A 79 6.82 15.62 -9.59
C LYS A 79 5.84 14.81 -8.76
N PHE A 80 5.44 15.37 -7.62
CA PHE A 80 4.45 14.79 -6.73
C PHE A 80 3.19 15.66 -6.70
N ILE A 81 2.04 14.99 -6.67
CA ILE A 81 0.75 15.66 -6.52
C ILE A 81 -0.02 14.98 -5.40
N ASN A 82 -0.27 15.71 -4.31
CA ASN A 82 -1.13 15.21 -3.26
C ASN A 82 -2.61 15.41 -3.62
N MET A 83 -3.39 14.32 -3.67
CA MET A 83 -4.82 14.36 -3.96
C MET A 83 -5.56 13.12 -3.42
N PRO A 84 -6.91 13.13 -3.32
CA PRO A 84 -7.66 11.97 -2.84
C PRO A 84 -7.41 10.71 -3.67
N TRP A 85 -7.37 9.55 -3.01
CA TRP A 85 -7.01 8.24 -3.59
C TRP A 85 -7.79 7.91 -4.88
N ASN A 86 -9.11 8.06 -4.85
CA ASN A 86 -9.97 7.78 -6.00
C ASN A 86 -9.66 8.70 -7.20
N ARG A 87 -9.24 9.94 -6.93
CA ARG A 87 -8.86 10.90 -7.98
C ARG A 87 -7.51 10.53 -8.59
N ALA A 88 -6.51 10.19 -7.77
CA ALA A 88 -5.21 9.73 -8.25
C ALA A 88 -5.37 8.50 -9.17
N ASN A 89 -6.14 7.51 -8.72
CA ASN A 89 -6.41 6.30 -9.50
C ASN A 89 -7.17 6.57 -10.80
N LYS A 90 -8.15 7.48 -10.79
CA LYS A 90 -8.87 7.87 -12.01
C LYS A 90 -7.94 8.55 -13.03
N LEU A 91 -7.00 9.38 -12.59
CA LEU A 91 -6.05 10.05 -13.48
C LEU A 91 -5.02 9.09 -14.09
N MET A 92 -4.69 8.02 -13.38
CA MET A 92 -3.79 6.98 -13.88
C MET A 92 -4.43 6.19 -15.03
N THR A 93 -5.71 5.83 -14.90
CA THR A 93 -6.44 5.00 -15.88
C THR A 93 -7.06 5.81 -17.03
N ALA A 94 -7.45 7.07 -16.79
CA ALA A 94 -8.04 7.94 -17.80
C ALA A 94 -6.97 8.81 -18.48
N GLY A 95 -6.38 8.30 -19.56
CA GLY A 95 -5.46 9.07 -20.41
C GLY A 95 -4.12 9.45 -19.78
N SER A 96 -3.74 8.76 -18.68
CA SER A 96 -2.44 8.83 -18.00
C SER A 96 -1.91 10.25 -17.77
N MET A 97 -2.72 11.07 -17.10
CA MET A 97 -2.32 12.40 -16.63
C MET A 97 -1.28 12.35 -15.50
N VAL A 98 -1.10 11.16 -14.92
CA VAL A 98 -0.05 10.81 -13.95
C VAL A 98 0.60 9.51 -14.41
N ASP A 99 1.88 9.35 -14.09
CA ASP A 99 2.72 8.21 -14.48
C ASP A 99 2.72 7.11 -13.40
N GLY A 100 2.27 7.42 -12.18
CA GLY A 100 2.28 6.47 -11.07
C GLY A 100 1.40 6.87 -9.88
N VAL A 101 0.93 5.84 -9.16
CA VAL A 101 0.21 5.97 -7.88
C VAL A 101 0.86 4.97 -6.89
N PRO A 102 1.74 5.41 -5.99
CA PRO A 102 2.35 4.50 -5.02
C PRO A 102 1.34 4.06 -3.94
N GLY A 103 1.60 2.90 -3.35
CA GLY A 103 0.76 2.32 -2.29
C GLY A 103 -0.45 1.52 -2.79
N GLU A 104 -0.53 1.20 -4.09
CA GLU A 104 -1.56 0.32 -4.63
C GLU A 104 -1.18 -1.16 -4.41
N ILE A 105 -2.18 -1.96 -4.03
CA ILE A 105 -2.00 -3.41 -3.85
C ILE A 105 -2.22 -4.11 -5.21
N PRO A 106 -1.34 -5.05 -5.63
CA PRO A 106 -1.52 -5.80 -6.88
C PRO A 106 -2.88 -6.49 -6.99
N GLY A 107 -3.49 -6.44 -8.18
CA GLY A 107 -4.74 -7.15 -8.48
C GLY A 107 -5.79 -6.34 -9.25
N VAL A 108 -5.56 -5.05 -9.50
CA VAL A 108 -6.43 -4.23 -10.36
C VAL A 108 -6.02 -4.41 -11.83
N GLU A 109 -6.98 -4.80 -12.67
CA GLU A 109 -6.81 -4.95 -14.12
C GLU A 109 -6.43 -3.62 -14.79
N GLY A 110 -5.60 -3.69 -15.84
CA GLY A 110 -5.19 -2.52 -16.62
C GLY A 110 -4.11 -1.66 -15.96
N LYS A 111 -3.46 -2.12 -14.89
CA LYS A 111 -2.32 -1.47 -14.25
C LYS A 111 -1.06 -2.33 -14.33
N LEU A 112 0.08 -1.66 -14.47
CA LEU A 112 1.39 -2.25 -14.27
C LEU A 112 1.84 -2.01 -12.83
N TYR A 113 2.48 -3.02 -12.23
CA TYR A 113 3.00 -2.97 -10.87
C TYR A 113 4.52 -3.13 -10.90
N ALA A 114 5.19 -2.45 -9.97
CA ALA A 114 6.62 -2.65 -9.78
C ALA A 114 6.90 -4.10 -9.35
N GLN A 115 8.05 -4.64 -9.78
CA GLN A 115 8.46 -6.00 -9.40
C GLN A 115 8.76 -6.13 -7.91
N LEU A 116 9.23 -5.04 -7.30
CA LEU A 116 9.49 -4.94 -5.88
C LEU A 116 8.46 -3.99 -5.24
N PRO A 117 7.88 -4.36 -4.09
CA PRO A 117 6.97 -3.48 -3.39
C PRO A 117 7.74 -2.29 -2.78
N ILE A 118 7.09 -1.13 -2.72
CA ILE A 118 7.67 0.06 -2.09
C ILE A 118 7.70 -0.07 -0.56
N ASP A 119 6.79 -0.86 0.00
CA ASP A 119 6.72 -1.21 1.40
C ASP A 119 5.99 -2.54 1.63
N ILE A 120 6.06 -3.05 2.86
CA ILE A 120 5.36 -4.25 3.30
C ILE A 120 4.57 -3.87 4.55
N GLU A 121 3.24 -3.84 4.44
CA GLU A 121 2.34 -3.55 5.56
C GLU A 121 1.98 -4.85 6.31
N TYR A 122 2.17 -4.85 7.64
CA TYR A 122 1.72 -5.91 8.51
C TYR A 122 0.49 -5.45 9.29
N HIS A 123 -0.60 -6.21 9.18
CA HIS A 123 -1.82 -5.95 9.95
C HIS A 123 -1.74 -6.61 11.33
N GLY A 124 -2.00 -5.82 12.38
CA GLY A 124 -2.15 -6.31 13.74
C GLY A 124 -3.61 -6.25 14.21
N VAL A 125 -3.95 -7.05 15.21
CA VAL A 125 -5.27 -6.99 15.86
C VAL A 125 -5.11 -6.37 17.25
N MET A 126 -5.83 -5.27 17.46
CA MET A 126 -5.99 -4.67 18.77
C MET A 126 -7.27 -5.17 19.42
N HIS A 127 -7.19 -5.62 20.67
CA HIS A 127 -8.33 -6.19 21.37
C HIS A 127 -8.39 -5.75 22.84
N ALA A 128 -9.58 -5.78 23.41
CA ALA A 128 -9.75 -5.54 24.84
C ALA A 128 -9.21 -6.73 25.65
N ALA A 129 -8.73 -6.48 26.87
CA ALA A 129 -8.22 -7.53 27.74
C ALA A 129 -9.28 -8.60 28.08
N LYS A 130 -10.57 -8.21 28.16
CA LYS A 130 -11.69 -9.11 28.44
C LYS A 130 -12.13 -9.94 27.23
N THR A 131 -11.68 -9.59 26.02
CA THR A 131 -12.03 -10.27 24.77
C THR A 131 -10.73 -10.54 24.00
N PRO A 132 -9.89 -11.48 24.47
CA PRO A 132 -8.60 -11.75 23.86
C PRO A 132 -8.77 -12.21 22.42
N PHE A 133 -7.89 -11.73 21.54
CA PHE A 133 -7.77 -12.27 20.19
C PHE A 133 -6.91 -13.54 20.23
N SER A 134 -7.44 -14.66 19.76
CA SER A 134 -6.74 -15.95 19.70
C SER A 134 -6.84 -16.57 18.31
N GLY A 135 -6.81 -15.72 17.28
CA GLY A 135 -7.03 -16.11 15.89
C GLY A 135 -8.45 -15.87 15.41
N ARG A 136 -8.72 -16.20 14.14
CA ARG A 136 -9.92 -15.79 13.42
C ARG A 136 -11.24 -16.26 14.07
N ALA A 137 -11.28 -17.49 14.58
CA ALA A 137 -12.48 -18.01 15.26
C ALA A 137 -12.87 -17.22 16.52
N SER A 138 -11.94 -16.45 17.11
CA SER A 138 -12.26 -15.57 18.24
C SER A 138 -13.05 -14.33 17.82
N LEU A 139 -13.24 -14.07 16.53
CA LEU A 139 -14.00 -12.93 16.02
C LEU A 139 -15.51 -13.22 15.93
N THR A 140 -15.91 -14.49 15.86
CA THR A 140 -17.29 -14.93 15.66
C THR A 140 -18.26 -14.25 16.63
N GLY A 141 -19.34 -13.67 16.09
CA GLY A 141 -20.39 -12.99 16.84
C GLY A 141 -19.96 -11.67 17.51
N LYS A 142 -18.75 -11.17 17.24
CA LYS A 142 -18.25 -9.90 17.78
C LYS A 142 -18.44 -8.74 16.81
N ARG A 143 -18.23 -7.53 17.30
CA ARG A 143 -17.99 -6.35 16.46
C ARG A 143 -16.50 -6.27 16.17
N VAL A 144 -16.14 -6.14 14.90
CA VAL A 144 -14.75 -6.02 14.45
C VAL A 144 -14.66 -4.76 13.61
N GLY A 145 -13.74 -3.87 13.96
CA GLY A 145 -13.58 -2.59 13.28
C GLY A 145 -12.26 -2.49 12.53
N TRP A 146 -12.32 -1.95 11.31
CA TRP A 146 -11.13 -1.58 10.54
C TRP A 146 -11.41 -0.36 9.67
N ARG A 147 -10.35 0.20 9.07
CA ARG A 147 -10.48 1.38 8.22
C ARG A 147 -11.38 1.08 7.02
N HIS A 148 -12.29 2.00 6.72
CA HIS A 148 -13.16 1.88 5.55
C HIS A 148 -12.34 1.55 4.29
N SER A 149 -12.89 0.64 3.47
CA SER A 149 -12.30 0.16 2.22
C SER A 149 -11.06 -0.74 2.33
N TYR A 150 -10.53 -1.04 3.54
CA TYR A 150 -9.42 -1.99 3.67
C TYR A 150 -9.83 -3.45 3.38
N ASN A 151 -11.11 -3.78 3.53
CA ASN A 151 -11.68 -5.10 3.19
C ASN A 151 -10.84 -6.31 3.64
N LEU A 152 -10.26 -6.26 4.85
CA LEU A 152 -9.24 -7.21 5.33
C LEU A 152 -9.69 -8.68 5.30
N ILE A 153 -10.97 -8.93 5.55
CA ILE A 153 -11.58 -10.26 5.46
C ILE A 153 -12.78 -10.15 4.51
N PRO A 154 -12.88 -10.97 3.44
CA PRO A 154 -13.99 -10.95 2.49
C PRO A 154 -15.36 -11.16 3.16
N ALA A 155 -16.45 -10.63 2.59
CA ALA A 155 -17.77 -10.61 3.22
C ALA A 155 -18.33 -12.02 3.51
N GLU A 156 -18.12 -12.95 2.58
CA GLU A 156 -18.50 -14.36 2.67
C GLU A 156 -17.76 -15.12 3.77
N GLN A 157 -16.69 -14.52 4.29
CA GLN A 157 -15.84 -15.06 5.33
C GLN A 157 -16.10 -14.43 6.71
N ARG A 158 -17.10 -13.54 6.84
CA ARG A 158 -17.40 -12.85 8.09
C ARG A 158 -18.52 -13.55 8.83
N ASP A 159 -18.21 -14.04 10.03
CA ASP A 159 -19.16 -14.52 11.03
C ASP A 159 -19.28 -13.52 12.19
N PHE A 160 -18.93 -12.26 11.93
CA PHE A 160 -18.89 -11.15 12.86
C PHE A 160 -19.49 -9.90 12.22
N THR A 161 -19.84 -8.90 13.03
CA THR A 161 -20.35 -7.61 12.56
C THR A 161 -19.19 -6.68 12.24
N LEU A 162 -19.06 -6.30 10.97
CA LEU A 162 -18.08 -5.30 10.55
C LEU A 162 -18.52 -3.89 10.93
N VAL A 163 -17.60 -3.12 11.51
CA VAL A 163 -17.71 -1.68 11.74
C VAL A 163 -16.64 -0.96 10.93
N GLU A 164 -17.02 -0.30 9.85
CA GLU A 164 -16.06 0.48 9.05
C GLU A 164 -15.90 1.90 9.59
N CYS A 165 -14.65 2.33 9.76
CA CYS A 165 -14.34 3.64 10.30
C CYS A 165 -13.48 4.44 9.34
N VAL A 166 -13.83 5.70 9.12
CA VAL A 166 -13.04 6.62 8.29
C VAL A 166 -11.77 7.08 9.03
N ARG A 167 -11.88 7.22 10.36
CA ARG A 167 -10.79 7.63 11.25
C ARG A 167 -10.43 6.50 12.21
N PRO A 168 -9.16 6.08 12.31
CA PRO A 168 -8.74 4.96 13.17
C PRO A 168 -9.15 5.12 14.62
N GLU A 169 -9.11 6.34 15.17
CA GLU A 169 -9.42 6.63 16.58
C GLU A 169 -10.89 6.32 16.91
N ARG A 170 -11.78 6.46 15.91
CA ARG A 170 -13.20 6.14 16.06
C ARG A 170 -13.48 4.65 15.99
N CYS A 171 -12.58 3.83 15.43
CA CYS A 171 -12.79 2.39 15.42
C CYS A 171 -12.89 1.80 16.82
N THR A 172 -12.05 2.27 17.75
CA THR A 172 -12.09 1.76 19.12
C THR A 172 -13.39 2.08 19.85
N GLU A 173 -13.97 3.26 19.59
CA GLU A 173 -15.23 3.69 20.20
C GLU A 173 -16.42 2.91 19.63
N GLN A 174 -16.47 2.76 18.30
CA GLN A 174 -17.61 2.14 17.61
C GLN A 174 -17.66 0.61 17.75
N VAL A 175 -16.54 -0.03 18.08
CA VAL A 175 -16.47 -1.48 18.34
C VAL A 175 -16.88 -1.84 19.77
N GLN A 176 -16.82 -0.88 20.70
CA GLN A 176 -17.15 -1.09 22.12
C GLN A 176 -18.63 -0.93 22.46
N ASN A 177 -19.37 -0.19 21.62
CA ASN A 177 -20.83 0.00 21.72
C ASN A 177 -21.59 -1.12 21.01
#